data_AF-A0A519I6U4-F1
#
_entry.id   AF-A0A519I6U4-F1
#
_cell.length_a   1.000
_cell.length_b   1.000
_cell.length_c   1.000
_cell.angle_alpha   90.00
_cell.angle_beta   90.00
_cell.angle_gamma   90.00
#
_symmetry.space_group_name_H-M   'P 1'
#
loop_
_entity.id
_entity.type
_entity.pdbx_description
1 polymer ?
#
loop_
_entity_poly.entity_id
_entity_poly.type
_entity_poly.pdbx_seq_one_letter_code
_entity_poly.pdbx_strand_id
1 'polypeptide(L)'
;HAHGALKTLAASMTKIANDVRWLASGPRSGIGEIRIPENEPGSSIMPGKVNPTQSEAVTMLAAQVLGNDVAINIGGASGNFQLNVFRPMVIHNFLQSVRLLADGIASFDKHCAVGIEPNEARIRELVERSLMLVTALNPHIGYDKAAQIAKKAHKEGSSLREAALALGHVTAEQFDAWVVPARMTGR
;
A
#
# COMPACT_ATOMS: atom_id res chain seq x y z
N HIS A 1 14.71 -23.05 8.85
CA HIS A 1 13.37 -22.57 9.26
C HIS A 1 13.39 -21.20 9.92
N ALA A 2 14.18 -20.97 10.99
CA ALA A 2 14.15 -19.70 11.74
C ALA A 2 14.37 -18.44 10.87
N HIS A 3 15.43 -18.39 10.06
CA HIS A 3 15.66 -17.22 9.19
C HIS A 3 14.59 -17.07 8.09
N GLY A 4 14.01 -18.17 7.63
CA GLY A 4 12.89 -18.15 6.67
C GLY A 4 11.67 -17.39 7.20
N ALA A 5 11.42 -17.40 8.52
CA ALA A 5 10.38 -16.59 9.13
C ALA A 5 10.72 -15.09 9.09
N LEU A 6 12.00 -14.73 9.32
CA LEU A 6 12.48 -13.34 9.19
C LEU A 6 12.38 -12.85 7.75
N LYS A 7 12.66 -13.71 6.76
CA LYS A 7 12.44 -13.40 5.35
C LYS A 7 10.97 -13.08 5.06
N THR A 8 10.04 -13.90 5.57
CA THR A 8 8.61 -13.63 5.40
C THR A 8 8.22 -12.30 6.01
N LEU A 9 8.70 -12.00 7.22
CA LEU A 9 8.48 -10.70 7.87
C LEU A 9 9.05 -9.55 7.03
N ALA A 10 10.27 -9.67 6.50
CA ALA A 10 10.87 -8.67 5.63
C ALA A 10 10.05 -8.42 4.34
N ALA A 11 9.49 -9.47 3.74
CA ALA A 11 8.61 -9.35 2.58
C ALA A 11 7.30 -8.60 2.94
N SER A 12 6.68 -8.93 4.07
CA SER A 12 5.51 -8.22 4.58
C SER A 12 5.81 -6.74 4.86
N MET A 13 6.94 -6.45 5.51
CA MET A 13 7.36 -5.08 5.80
C MET A 13 7.65 -4.29 4.53
N THR A 14 8.24 -4.92 3.51
CA THR A 14 8.45 -4.29 2.19
C THR A 14 7.12 -3.85 1.59
N LYS A 15 6.08 -4.70 1.64
CA LYS A 15 4.76 -4.37 1.11
C LYS A 15 4.14 -3.21 1.90
N ILE A 16 4.13 -3.29 3.23
CA ILE A 16 3.54 -2.27 4.10
C ILE A 16 4.22 -0.90 3.88
N ALA A 17 5.55 -0.86 3.90
CA ALA A 17 6.31 0.38 3.69
C ALA A 17 6.08 0.97 2.28
N ASN A 18 5.95 0.11 1.27
CA ASN A 18 5.60 0.53 -0.10
C ASN A 18 4.20 1.15 -0.17
N ASP A 19 3.19 0.52 0.42
CA ASP A 19 1.83 1.07 0.44
C ASP A 19 1.82 2.44 1.10
N VAL A 20 2.44 2.57 2.28
CA VAL A 20 2.50 3.85 3.01
C VAL A 20 3.13 4.94 2.16
N ARG A 21 4.29 4.69 1.54
CA ARG A 21 4.96 5.73 0.74
C ARG A 21 4.22 6.09 -0.55
N TRP A 22 3.50 5.14 -1.15
CA TRP A 22 2.68 5.42 -2.34
C TRP A 22 1.41 6.17 -1.99
N LEU A 23 0.70 5.77 -0.95
CA LEU A 23 -0.49 6.47 -0.46
C LEU A 23 -0.16 7.90 0.00
N ALA A 24 1.04 8.12 0.53
CA ALA A 24 1.54 9.44 0.92
C ALA A 24 2.15 10.27 -0.23
N SER A 25 2.29 9.71 -1.44
CA SER A 25 2.94 10.40 -2.56
C SER A 25 2.19 11.68 -2.96
N GLY A 26 2.90 12.78 -3.17
CA GLY A 26 2.28 14.08 -3.41
C GLY A 26 3.27 15.25 -3.32
N PRO A 27 2.80 16.47 -3.02
CA PRO A 27 1.45 16.80 -2.55
C PRO A 27 0.39 16.97 -3.66
N ARG A 28 0.80 17.06 -4.94
CA ARG A 28 -0.13 17.34 -6.06
C ARG A 28 -0.13 16.30 -7.18
N SER A 29 1.02 15.67 -7.45
CA SER A 29 1.20 14.77 -8.60
C SER A 29 1.33 13.30 -8.20
N GLY A 30 0.66 12.90 -7.11
CA GLY A 30 0.66 11.54 -6.58
C GLY A 30 -0.73 11.08 -6.15
N ILE A 31 -0.79 10.05 -5.30
CA ILE A 31 -2.05 9.52 -4.75
C ILE A 31 -2.59 10.47 -3.67
N GLY A 32 -1.79 10.71 -2.62
CA GLY A 32 -2.05 11.70 -1.57
C GLY A 32 -3.21 11.38 -0.63
N GLU A 33 -3.55 10.10 -0.46
CA GLU A 33 -4.63 9.63 0.41
C GLU A 33 -4.29 9.69 1.90
N ILE A 34 -3.01 9.59 2.26
CA ILE A 34 -2.55 9.73 3.65
C ILE A 34 -1.46 10.79 3.75
N ARG A 35 -1.24 11.28 4.97
CA ARG A 35 -0.12 12.12 5.36
C ARG A 35 0.74 11.36 6.35
N ILE A 36 2.05 11.56 6.26
CA ILE A 36 3.05 10.95 7.14
C ILE A 36 3.85 12.07 7.85
N PRO A 37 4.43 11.79 9.02
CA PRO A 37 5.25 12.77 9.75
C PRO A 37 6.47 13.24 8.94
N GLU A 38 6.80 14.52 9.10
CA GLU A 38 8.04 15.12 8.60
C GLU A 38 9.12 15.03 9.69
N ASN A 39 10.09 14.13 9.53
CA ASN A 39 11.15 13.91 10.53
C ASN A 39 12.44 14.69 10.20
N GLU A 40 12.75 14.81 8.91
CA GLU A 40 13.90 15.56 8.42
C GLU A 40 13.49 16.98 8.04
N PRO A 41 14.39 17.98 8.19
CA PRO A 41 14.07 19.35 7.80
C PRO A 41 13.72 19.42 6.31
N GLY A 42 12.46 19.71 5.99
CA GLY A 42 12.05 20.07 4.64
C GLY A 42 12.74 21.35 4.18
N SER A 43 12.90 21.49 2.86
CA SER A 43 13.35 22.76 2.31
C SER A 43 12.24 23.79 2.44
N SER A 44 12.54 24.97 3.00
CA SER A 44 11.57 26.08 3.13
C SER A 44 10.98 26.54 1.78
N ILE A 45 11.62 26.20 0.66
CA ILE A 45 11.13 26.47 -0.70
C ILE A 45 10.14 25.40 -1.21
N MET A 46 10.01 24.26 -0.52
CA MET A 46 9.19 23.11 -0.93
C MET A 46 8.12 22.77 0.14
N PRO A 47 7.13 23.65 0.37
CA PRO A 47 6.11 23.42 1.40
C PRO A 47 5.25 22.18 1.12
N GLY A 48 5.04 21.37 2.16
CA GLY A 48 4.23 20.15 2.10
C GLY A 48 4.90 18.97 1.40
N LYS A 49 6.17 19.08 0.98
CA LYS A 49 6.95 17.95 0.48
C LYS A 49 7.54 17.20 1.67
N VAL A 50 7.03 15.99 1.92
CA VAL A 50 7.59 15.06 2.91
C VAL A 50 8.13 13.84 2.18
N ASN A 51 9.42 13.55 2.35
CA ASN A 51 10.01 12.33 1.81
C ASN A 51 9.71 11.17 2.79
N PRO A 52 9.34 9.97 2.31
CA PRO A 52 8.98 8.83 3.14
C PRO A 52 10.24 8.06 3.60
N THR A 53 11.18 8.74 4.26
CA THR A 53 12.52 8.21 4.62
C THR A 53 12.47 6.95 5.46
N GLN A 54 11.51 6.84 6.38
CA GLN A 54 11.32 5.64 7.19
C GLN A 54 10.87 4.44 6.34
N SER A 55 9.98 4.65 5.36
CA SER A 55 9.61 3.60 4.40
C SER A 55 10.80 3.19 3.53
N GLU A 56 11.63 4.15 3.11
CA GLU A 56 12.85 3.88 2.34
C GLU A 56 13.81 3.00 3.14
N ALA A 57 14.09 3.35 4.40
CA ALA A 57 14.92 2.56 5.31
C ALA A 57 14.38 1.12 5.48
N VAL A 58 13.07 0.95 5.70
CA VAL A 58 12.43 -0.37 5.81
C VAL A 58 12.60 -1.20 4.53
N THR A 59 12.46 -0.59 3.35
CA THR A 59 12.65 -1.33 2.10
C THR A 59 14.10 -1.74 1.87
N MET A 60 15.07 -0.91 2.26
CA MET A 60 16.50 -1.24 2.16
C MET A 60 16.91 -2.37 3.12
N LEU A 61 16.50 -2.27 4.40
CA LEU A 61 16.83 -3.32 5.37
C LEU A 61 16.14 -4.64 5.04
N ALA A 62 14.93 -4.62 4.48
CA ALA A 62 14.24 -5.84 4.06
C ALA A 62 14.95 -6.52 2.88
N ALA A 63 15.48 -5.73 1.93
CA ALA A 63 16.33 -6.24 0.86
C ALA A 63 17.62 -6.89 1.42
N GLN A 64 18.25 -6.28 2.43
CA GLN A 64 19.41 -6.86 3.11
C GLN A 64 19.07 -8.21 3.78
N VAL A 65 17.93 -8.30 4.47
CA VAL A 65 17.47 -9.56 5.08
C VAL A 65 17.25 -10.66 4.04
N LEU A 66 16.72 -10.32 2.86
CA LEU A 66 16.59 -11.26 1.75
C LEU A 66 17.95 -11.78 1.26
N GLY A 67 18.94 -10.89 1.13
CA GLY A 67 20.32 -11.27 0.81
C GLY A 67 20.95 -12.19 1.87
N ASN A 68 20.74 -11.86 3.14
CA ASN A 68 21.21 -12.68 4.27
C ASN A 68 20.58 -14.08 4.27
N ASP A 69 19.31 -14.22 3.85
CA ASP A 69 18.65 -15.54 3.72
C ASP A 69 19.37 -16.41 2.69
N VAL A 70 19.77 -15.84 1.55
CA VAL A 70 20.53 -16.57 0.53
C VAL A 70 21.87 -17.03 1.09
N ALA A 71 22.62 -16.14 1.75
CA ALA A 71 23.90 -16.47 2.37
C ALA A 71 23.76 -17.61 3.41
N ILE A 72 22.74 -17.54 4.27
CA ILE A 72 22.44 -18.57 5.26
C ILE A 72 22.08 -19.91 4.61
N ASN A 73 21.29 -19.91 3.54
CA ASN A 73 20.93 -21.13 2.82
C ASN A 73 22.17 -21.81 2.20
N ILE A 74 23.08 -21.02 1.62
CA ILE A 74 24.37 -21.53 1.13
C ILE A 74 25.17 -22.14 2.29
N GLY A 75 25.37 -21.40 3.38
CA GLY A 75 26.11 -21.90 4.55
C GLY A 75 25.49 -23.14 5.20
N GLY A 76 24.16 -23.23 5.20
CA GLY A 76 23.42 -24.40 5.70
C GLY A 76 23.66 -25.66 4.87
N ALA A 77 23.82 -25.53 3.56
CA ALA A 77 24.08 -26.64 2.64
C ALA A 77 25.55 -27.09 2.58
N SER A 78 26.49 -26.25 3.03
CA SER A 78 27.94 -26.49 2.92
C SER A 78 28.56 -27.32 4.07
N GLY A 79 27.79 -28.19 4.71
CA GLY A 79 28.32 -29.10 5.74
C GLY A 79 29.06 -30.30 5.15
N ASN A 80 30.13 -30.76 5.80
CA ASN A 80 30.83 -31.99 5.40
C ASN A 80 30.94 -32.95 6.58
N PHE A 81 30.37 -34.15 6.41
CA PHE A 81 30.40 -35.24 7.40
C PHE A 81 29.96 -34.79 8.81
N GLN A 82 30.85 -34.84 9.80
CA GLN A 82 30.53 -34.60 11.21
C GLN A 82 30.36 -33.12 11.55
N LEU A 83 30.78 -32.18 10.69
CA LEU A 83 30.80 -30.76 11.05
C LEU A 83 30.51 -29.83 9.87
N ASN A 84 29.61 -28.87 10.11
CA ASN A 84 29.48 -27.68 9.28
C ASN A 84 30.38 -26.56 9.86
N VAL A 85 31.30 -26.05 9.04
CA VAL A 85 32.28 -25.01 9.40
C VAL A 85 31.84 -23.58 9.01
N PHE A 86 30.68 -23.43 8.35
CA PHE A 86 30.11 -22.13 7.97
C PHE A 86 29.32 -21.46 9.12
N ARG A 87 29.36 -22.04 10.32
CA ARG A 87 28.60 -21.57 11.50
C ARG A 87 28.79 -20.08 11.81
N PRO A 88 30.02 -19.50 11.79
CA PRO A 88 30.20 -18.07 12.09
C PRO A 88 29.47 -17.16 11.08
N MET A 89 29.51 -17.49 9.79
CA MET A 89 28.82 -16.73 8.75
C MET A 89 27.29 -16.84 8.90
N VAL A 90 26.78 -18.04 9.18
CA VAL A 90 25.34 -18.27 9.37
C VAL A 90 24.80 -17.46 10.56
N ILE A 91 25.48 -17.54 11.72
CA ILE A 91 25.01 -16.82 12.91
C ILE A 91 25.15 -15.30 12.77
N HIS A 92 26.20 -14.81 12.09
CA HIS A 92 26.38 -13.39 11.82
C HIS A 92 25.22 -12.82 11.00
N ASN A 93 24.90 -13.44 9.86
CA ASN A 93 23.79 -13.01 9.00
C ASN A 93 22.45 -13.10 9.73
N PHE A 94 22.25 -14.14 10.55
CA PHE A 94 21.02 -14.29 11.33
C PHE A 94 20.85 -13.13 12.33
N LEU A 95 21.88 -12.84 13.13
CA LEU A 95 21.84 -11.77 14.13
C LEU A 95 21.74 -10.39 13.49
N GLN A 96 22.39 -10.17 12.35
CA GLN A 96 22.25 -8.93 11.60
C GLN A 96 20.80 -8.73 11.12
N SER A 97 20.17 -9.76 10.54
CA SER A 97 18.77 -9.68 10.11
C SER A 97 17.82 -9.39 11.27
N VAL A 98 18.01 -10.03 12.42
CA VAL A 98 17.22 -9.77 13.64
C VAL A 98 17.35 -8.31 14.05
N ARG A 99 18.58 -7.79 14.12
CA ARG A 99 18.82 -6.40 14.53
C ARG A 99 18.23 -5.39 13.55
N LEU A 100 18.45 -5.58 12.24
CA LEU A 100 17.91 -4.72 11.20
C LEU A 100 16.38 -4.66 11.23
N LEU A 101 15.71 -5.81 11.38
CA LEU A 101 14.26 -5.86 11.48
C LEU A 101 13.75 -5.23 12.78
N ALA A 102 14.35 -5.55 13.92
CA ALA A 102 13.91 -5.02 15.21
C ALA A 102 14.06 -3.49 15.27
N ASP A 103 15.26 -2.99 14.98
CA ASP A 103 15.56 -1.55 15.04
C ASP A 103 14.77 -0.79 13.96
N GLY A 104 14.67 -1.37 12.75
CA GLY A 104 13.96 -0.78 11.62
C GLY A 104 12.45 -0.69 11.81
N ILE A 105 11.82 -1.75 12.33
CA ILE A 105 10.38 -1.76 12.61
C ILE A 105 10.06 -0.79 13.75
N ALA A 106 10.87 -0.76 14.81
CA ALA A 106 10.69 0.19 15.91
C ALA A 106 10.86 1.65 15.45
N SER A 107 11.83 1.93 14.59
CA SER A 107 12.01 3.25 13.98
C SER A 107 10.83 3.64 13.10
N PHE A 108 10.38 2.73 12.22
CA PHE A 108 9.24 2.96 11.35
C PHE A 108 7.95 3.23 12.13
N ASP A 109 7.71 2.48 13.20
CA ASP A 109 6.57 2.70 14.07
C ASP A 109 6.61 4.11 14.68
N LYS A 110 7.69 4.41 15.40
CA LYS A 110 7.86 5.66 16.15
C LYS A 110 7.87 6.91 15.27
N HIS A 111 8.48 6.84 14.09
CA HIS A 111 8.75 7.99 13.24
C HIS A 111 7.84 8.06 12.00
N CYS A 112 6.99 7.08 11.76
CA CYS A 112 6.08 7.10 10.61
C CYS A 112 4.69 6.57 10.98
N ALA A 113 4.59 5.30 11.37
CA ALA A 113 3.30 4.59 11.44
C ALA A 113 2.33 5.22 12.44
N VAL A 114 2.81 5.59 13.64
CA VAL A 114 1.95 6.18 14.69
C VAL A 114 1.40 7.57 14.34
N GLY A 115 1.99 8.25 13.35
CA GLY A 115 1.59 9.59 12.93
C GLY A 115 0.94 9.64 11.55
N ILE A 116 0.48 8.50 11.02
CA ILE A 116 -0.26 8.45 9.76
C ILE A 116 -1.65 9.06 9.96
N GLU A 117 -2.00 10.05 9.13
CA GLU A 117 -3.29 10.74 9.15
C GLU A 117 -3.98 10.64 7.78
N PRO A 118 -5.31 10.39 7.71
CA PRO A 118 -6.03 10.34 6.45
C PRO A 118 -6.20 11.74 5.85
N ASN A 119 -6.08 11.84 4.52
CA ASN A 119 -6.48 13.02 3.77
C ASN A 119 -7.92 12.86 3.29
N GLU A 120 -8.88 13.04 4.19
CA GLU A 120 -10.30 12.76 3.92
C GLU A 120 -10.85 13.44 2.68
N ALA A 121 -10.44 14.69 2.41
CA ALA A 121 -10.87 15.42 1.22
C ALA A 121 -10.40 14.73 -0.08
N ARG A 122 -9.15 14.27 -0.12
CA ARG A 122 -8.59 13.56 -1.27
C ARG A 122 -9.20 12.18 -1.43
N ILE A 123 -9.35 11.44 -0.34
CA ILE A 123 -9.99 10.12 -0.35
C ILE A 123 -11.42 10.23 -0.91
N ARG A 124 -12.20 11.20 -0.42
CA ARG A 124 -13.57 11.44 -0.89
C ARG A 124 -13.60 11.78 -2.39
N GLU A 125 -12.74 12.69 -2.84
CA GLU A 125 -12.62 13.05 -4.26
C GLU A 125 -12.36 11.81 -5.14
N LEU A 126 -11.43 10.94 -4.73
CA LEU A 126 -11.08 9.74 -5.50
C LEU A 126 -12.21 8.71 -5.53
N VAL A 127 -12.92 8.53 -4.41
CA VAL A 127 -14.08 7.63 -4.34
C VAL A 127 -15.21 8.13 -5.25
N GLU A 128 -15.56 9.42 -5.20
CA GLU A 128 -16.64 10.01 -6.00
C GLU A 128 -16.34 9.97 -7.51
N ARG A 129 -15.07 10.04 -7.90
CA ARG A 129 -14.63 9.96 -9.30
C ARG A 129 -14.46 8.52 -9.80
N SER A 130 -14.54 7.53 -8.93
CA SER A 130 -14.29 6.14 -9.29
C SER A 130 -15.42 5.55 -10.11
N LEU A 131 -15.07 4.92 -11.23
CA LEU A 131 -16.03 4.17 -12.05
C LEU A 131 -16.38 2.79 -11.45
N MET A 132 -15.69 2.35 -10.40
CA MET A 132 -15.90 1.02 -9.81
C MET A 132 -17.18 0.94 -8.95
N LEU A 133 -17.69 2.10 -8.50
CA LEU A 133 -18.96 2.18 -7.77
C LEU A 133 -20.16 1.70 -8.62
N VAL A 134 -19.99 1.62 -9.94
CA VAL A 134 -21.02 1.13 -10.88
C VAL A 134 -21.49 -0.29 -10.54
N THR A 135 -20.67 -1.09 -9.87
CA THR A 135 -21.01 -2.47 -9.46
C THR A 135 -22.20 -2.53 -8.50
N ALA A 136 -22.46 -1.45 -7.75
CA ALA A 136 -23.66 -1.32 -6.91
C ALA A 136 -24.95 -1.35 -7.73
N LEU A 137 -24.90 -1.02 -9.02
CA LEU A 137 -26.07 -1.02 -9.90
C LEU A 137 -26.40 -2.44 -10.43
N ASN A 138 -25.46 -3.38 -10.41
CA ASN A 138 -25.65 -4.72 -11.00
C ASN A 138 -26.91 -5.45 -10.47
N PRO A 139 -27.23 -5.45 -9.15
CA PRO A 139 -28.42 -6.12 -8.64
C PRO A 139 -29.74 -5.46 -9.06
N HIS A 140 -29.72 -4.20 -9.48
CA HIS A 140 -30.91 -3.41 -9.80
C HIS A 140 -31.22 -3.34 -11.29
N ILE A 141 -30.19 -3.23 -12.13
CA ILE A 141 -30.34 -3.03 -13.58
C ILE A 141 -29.63 -4.09 -14.43
N GLY A 142 -28.92 -5.03 -13.80
CA GLY A 142 -28.12 -6.05 -14.48
C GLY A 142 -26.77 -5.55 -14.97
N TYR A 143 -25.87 -6.50 -15.25
CA TYR A 143 -24.48 -6.24 -15.64
C TYR A 143 -24.37 -5.41 -16.92
N ASP A 144 -25.15 -5.72 -17.96
CA ASP A 144 -25.01 -5.07 -19.27
C ASP A 144 -25.31 -3.57 -19.22
N LYS A 145 -26.37 -3.18 -18.50
CA LYS A 145 -26.73 -1.76 -18.33
C LYS A 145 -25.70 -1.03 -17.47
N ALA A 146 -25.24 -1.64 -16.38
CA ALA A 146 -24.17 -1.08 -15.55
C ALA A 146 -22.86 -0.87 -16.35
N ALA A 147 -22.48 -1.85 -17.18
CA ALA A 147 -21.31 -1.76 -18.04
C ALA A 147 -21.45 -0.65 -19.09
N GLN A 148 -22.64 -0.42 -19.65
CA GLN A 148 -22.90 0.71 -20.55
C GLN A 148 -22.69 2.06 -19.86
N ILE A 149 -23.15 2.20 -18.61
CA ILE A 149 -22.96 3.41 -17.80
C ILE A 149 -21.47 3.68 -17.60
N ALA A 150 -20.70 2.68 -17.15
CA ALA A 150 -19.26 2.83 -16.94
C ALA A 150 -18.50 3.19 -18.22
N LYS A 151 -18.83 2.56 -19.35
CA LYS A 151 -18.23 2.85 -20.66
C LYS A 151 -18.53 4.28 -21.12
N LYS A 152 -19.77 4.74 -20.93
CA LYS A 152 -20.17 6.12 -21.27
C LYS A 152 -19.43 7.13 -20.40
N ALA A 153 -19.45 6.95 -19.08
CA ALA A 153 -18.74 7.81 -18.12
C ALA A 153 -17.25 7.93 -18.46
N HIS A 154 -16.60 6.80 -18.76
CA HIS A 154 -15.19 6.80 -19.17
C HIS A 154 -14.94 7.55 -20.49
N LYS A 155 -15.77 7.29 -21.51
CA LYS A 155 -15.62 7.89 -22.85
C LYS A 155 -15.83 9.41 -22.82
N GLU A 156 -16.77 9.87 -22.01
CA GLU A 156 -17.17 11.29 -21.94
C GLU A 156 -16.45 12.06 -20.83
N GLY A 157 -15.71 11.37 -19.95
CA GLY A 157 -15.09 11.99 -18.78
C GLY A 157 -16.10 12.46 -17.72
N SER A 158 -17.34 11.96 -17.78
CA SER A 158 -18.42 12.30 -16.86
C SER A 158 -18.45 11.38 -15.64
N SER A 159 -19.19 11.78 -14.61
CA SER A 159 -19.47 10.93 -13.45
C SER A 159 -20.38 9.75 -13.82
N LEU A 160 -20.34 8.69 -13.00
CA LEU A 160 -21.28 7.58 -13.14
C LEU A 160 -22.74 8.04 -13.06
N ARG A 161 -23.04 9.01 -12.18
CA ARG A 161 -24.38 9.55 -11.98
C ARG A 161 -24.88 10.23 -13.26
N GLU A 162 -24.09 11.12 -13.84
CA GLU A 162 -24.44 11.81 -15.10
C GLU A 162 -24.65 10.81 -16.25
N ALA A 163 -23.75 9.84 -16.41
CA ALA A 163 -23.87 8.83 -17.44
C ALA A 163 -25.11 7.94 -17.25
N ALA A 164 -25.44 7.59 -16.01
CA ALA A 164 -26.59 6.75 -15.68
C ALA A 164 -27.93 7.45 -15.98
N LEU A 165 -28.03 8.74 -15.61
CA LEU A 165 -29.18 9.58 -15.94
C LEU A 165 -29.31 9.80 -17.44
N ALA A 166 -28.21 10.10 -18.13
CA ALA A 166 -28.20 10.37 -19.56
C ALA A 166 -28.53 9.13 -20.42
N LEU A 167 -28.35 7.91 -19.90
CA LEU A 167 -28.78 6.67 -20.56
C LEU A 167 -30.22 6.28 -20.21
N GLY A 168 -30.84 6.93 -19.22
CA GLY A 168 -32.19 6.63 -18.76
C GLY A 168 -32.33 5.27 -18.07
N HIS A 169 -31.21 4.66 -17.65
CA HIS A 169 -31.23 3.34 -16.99
C HIS A 169 -31.65 3.42 -15.52
N VAL A 170 -31.50 4.59 -14.88
CA VAL A 170 -31.86 4.87 -13.48
C VAL A 170 -32.30 6.33 -13.32
N THR A 171 -33.10 6.62 -12.29
CA THR A 171 -33.39 7.99 -11.85
C THR A 171 -32.33 8.51 -10.88
N ALA A 172 -32.38 9.81 -10.56
CA ALA A 172 -31.47 10.44 -9.61
C ALA A 172 -31.62 9.82 -8.21
N GLU A 173 -32.86 9.64 -7.77
CA GLU A 173 -33.22 9.08 -6.48
C GLU A 173 -32.77 7.62 -6.37
N GLN A 174 -32.92 6.84 -7.45
CA GLN A 174 -32.44 5.47 -7.51
C GLN A 174 -30.91 5.39 -7.41
N PHE A 175 -30.20 6.23 -8.17
CA PHE A 175 -28.74 6.26 -8.11
C PHE A 175 -28.25 6.61 -6.71
N ASP A 176 -28.80 7.67 -6.11
CA ASP A 176 -28.39 8.17 -4.79
C ASP A 176 -28.76 7.16 -3.67
N ALA A 177 -29.83 6.37 -3.86
CA ALA A 177 -30.22 5.32 -2.92
C ALA A 177 -29.38 4.02 -3.04
N TRP A 178 -28.94 3.66 -4.25
CA TRP A 178 -28.27 2.40 -4.53
C TRP A 178 -26.74 2.50 -4.48
N VAL A 179 -26.18 3.62 -4.93
CA VAL A 179 -24.73 3.84 -4.98
C VAL A 179 -24.27 4.59 -3.74
N VAL A 180 -24.17 3.85 -2.63
CA VAL A 180 -23.72 4.39 -1.34
C VAL A 180 -22.38 3.75 -0.98
N PRO A 181 -21.23 4.44 -1.19
CA PRO A 181 -19.90 3.86 -0.97
C PRO A 181 -19.70 3.24 0.41
N ALA A 182 -20.25 3.88 1.46
CA ALA A 182 -20.20 3.37 2.83
C ALA A 182 -20.90 2.01 3.04
N ARG A 183 -21.76 1.58 2.10
CA ARG A 183 -22.42 0.25 2.12
C ARG A 183 -21.73 -0.77 1.22
N MET A 184 -20.59 -0.42 0.60
CA MET A 184 -19.86 -1.26 -0.36
C MET A 184 -18.53 -1.82 0.19
N THR A 185 -18.25 -1.67 1.49
CA THR A 185 -16.97 -2.01 2.12
C THR A 185 -16.94 -3.36 2.83
N GLY A 186 -17.94 -4.22 2.64
CA GLY A 186 -18.12 -5.49 3.37
C GLY A 186 -19.36 -5.45 4.26
N ARG A 187 -19.68 -6.59 4.90
CA ARG A 187 -20.79 -6.66 5.87
C ARG A 187 -20.43 -6.06 7.20
#